data_AF-F0LN31-F1
#
_entry.id   AF-F0LN31-F1
#
_cell.length_a   1.000
_cell.length_b   1.000
_cell.length_c   1.000
_cell.angle_alpha   90.00
_cell.angle_beta   90.00
_cell.angle_gamma   90.00
#
_symmetry.space_group_name_H-M   'P 1'
#
loop_
_entity.id
_entity.type
_entity.pdbx_description
1 polymer ?
#
loop_
_entity_poly.entity_id
_entity_poly.type
_entity_poly.pdbx_seq_one_letter_code
_entity_poly.pdbx_strand_id
1 'polypeptide(L)'
;MNRQKLTMLCVALAGLIFIPSVFFNKPSFALIGAFFDWLPLPTGWMKAEKEINRTFLKLHVAVTLIAYVVFVAWLIKRAATVGFTFLEIWWLAVIFGVLMNY
;
A
#
# COMPACT_ATOMS: atom_id res chain seq x y z
N MET A 1 -21.91 5.83 -0.22
CA MET A 1 -20.88 5.25 0.67
C MET A 1 -19.78 6.30 0.86
N ASN A 2 -19.25 6.50 2.08
CA ASN A 2 -18.19 7.49 2.33
C ASN A 2 -16.90 7.05 1.60
N ARG A 3 -16.31 7.93 0.77
CA ARG A 3 -15.10 7.64 -0.03
C ARG A 3 -13.92 7.22 0.83
N GLN A 4 -13.79 7.77 2.03
CA GLN A 4 -12.75 7.39 2.98
C GLN A 4 -12.90 5.93 3.43
N LYS A 5 -14.13 5.51 3.73
CA LYS A 5 -14.42 4.11 4.11
C LYS A 5 -14.12 3.14 2.97
N LEU A 6 -14.34 3.56 1.73
CA LEU A 6 -13.98 2.79 0.54
C LEU A 6 -12.46 2.63 0.40
N THR A 7 -11.70 3.72 0.57
CA THR A 7 -10.23 3.68 0.57
C THR A 7 -9.72 2.75 1.67
N MET A 8 -10.22 2.88 2.90
CA MET A 8 -9.85 2.00 4.01
C MET A 8 -10.19 0.53 3.73
N LEU A 9 -11.35 0.26 3.13
CA LEU A 9 -11.75 -1.10 2.75
C LEU A 9 -10.78 -1.70 1.72
N CYS A 10 -10.41 -0.93 0.70
CA CYS A 10 -9.44 -1.34 -0.31
C CYS A 10 -8.07 -1.66 0.30
N VAL A 11 -7.56 -0.77 1.17
CA VAL A 11 -6.27 -0.98 1.85
C VAL A 11 -6.33 -2.17 2.80
N ALA A 12 -7.46 -2.38 3.50
CA ALA A 12 -7.66 -3.55 4.35
C ALA A 12 -7.67 -4.86 3.55
N LEU A 13 -8.36 -4.88 2.41
CA LEU A 13 -8.34 -6.02 1.48
C LEU A 13 -6.95 -6.28 0.92
N ALA A 14 -6.20 -5.22 0.57
CA ALA A 14 -4.82 -5.34 0.15
C ALA A 14 -3.95 -5.99 1.24
N GLY A 15 -4.07 -5.53 2.49
CA GLY A 15 -3.37 -6.11 3.63
C GLY A 15 -3.71 -7.58 3.88
N LEU A 16 -4.99 -7.95 3.78
CA LEU A 16 -5.46 -9.34 3.89
C LEU A 16 -4.86 -10.26 2.83
N ILE A 17 -4.45 -9.72 1.68
CA ILE A 17 -3.79 -10.49 0.61
C ILE A 17 -2.27 -10.46 0.76
N PHE A 18 -1.69 -9.29 1.05
CA PHE A 18 -0.25 -9.12 1.19
C PHE A 18 0.33 -9.94 2.32
N ILE A 19 -0.31 -9.95 3.49
CA ILE A 19 0.20 -10.66 4.68
C ILE A 19 0.35 -12.16 4.36
N PRO A 20 -0.69 -12.92 3.97
CA PRO A 20 -0.52 -14.33 3.61
C PRO A 20 0.44 -14.55 2.43
N SER A 21 0.43 -13.67 1.43
CA SER A 21 1.32 -13.79 0.28
C SER A 21 2.80 -13.72 0.69
N VAL A 22 3.14 -12.85 1.66
CA VAL A 22 4.49 -12.75 2.22
C VAL A 22 4.82 -13.97 3.07
N PHE A 23 3.92 -14.37 3.98
CA PHE A 23 4.12 -15.53 4.86
C PHE A 23 4.33 -16.84 4.09
N PHE A 24 3.57 -17.07 3.03
CA PHE A 24 3.72 -18.26 2.17
C PHE A 24 4.74 -18.08 1.04
N ASN A 25 5.41 -16.93 0.96
CA ASN A 25 6.36 -16.56 -0.09
C ASN A 25 5.80 -16.79 -1.52
N LYS A 26 4.59 -16.30 -1.76
CA LYS A 26 3.86 -16.39 -3.04
C LYS A 26 3.67 -14.99 -3.63
N PRO A 27 4.72 -14.35 -4.19
CA PRO A 27 4.66 -12.96 -4.63
C PRO A 27 3.66 -12.70 -5.77
N SER A 28 3.33 -13.71 -6.58
CA SER A 28 2.33 -13.59 -7.64
C SER A 28 0.92 -13.28 -7.10
N PHE A 29 0.55 -13.78 -5.91
CA PHE A 29 -0.75 -13.52 -5.30
C PHE A 29 -0.84 -12.09 -4.76
N ALA A 30 0.29 -11.53 -4.34
CA ALA A 30 0.38 -10.14 -3.91
C ALA A 30 0.09 -9.13 -5.05
N LEU A 31 0.11 -9.53 -6.32
CA LEU A 31 -0.38 -8.67 -7.42
C LEU A 31 -1.86 -8.28 -7.24
N ILE A 32 -2.67 -9.17 -6.67
CA ILE A 32 -4.08 -8.89 -6.38
C ILE A 32 -4.18 -7.87 -5.24
N GLY A 33 -3.32 -8.00 -4.22
CA GLY A 33 -3.22 -7.01 -3.14
C GLY A 33 -2.82 -5.63 -3.67
N ALA A 34 -1.83 -5.59 -4.56
CA ALA A 34 -1.38 -4.37 -5.22
C ALA A 34 -2.51 -3.71 -6.02
N PHE A 35 -3.33 -4.49 -6.72
CA PHE A 35 -4.49 -3.95 -7.41
C PHE A 35 -5.44 -3.20 -6.45
N PHE A 36 -5.79 -3.81 -5.30
CA PHE A 36 -6.66 -3.16 -4.32
C PHE A 36 -6.01 -1.96 -3.65
N ASP A 37 -4.70 -1.99 -3.39
CA ASP A 37 -3.95 -0.89 -2.80
C ASP A 37 -3.93 0.35 -3.70
N TRP A 38 -3.77 0.15 -5.02
CA TRP A 38 -3.76 1.25 -5.99
C TRP A 38 -5.15 1.69 -6.44
N LEU A 39 -6.20 0.86 -6.30
CA LEU A 39 -7.56 1.16 -6.77
C LEU A 39 -8.15 2.52 -6.29
N PRO A 40 -7.90 3.00 -5.06
CA PRO A 40 -8.39 4.30 -4.60
C PRO A 40 -7.84 5.52 -5.34
N LEU A 41 -6.66 5.39 -5.98
CA LEU A 41 -6.01 6.46 -6.75
C LEU A 41 -6.74 6.80 -8.06
N PRO A 42 -6.89 5.88 -9.05
CA PRO A 42 -7.53 6.17 -10.32
C PRO A 42 -9.04 6.43 -10.17
N THR A 43 -9.67 5.90 -9.11
CA THR A 43 -11.09 6.15 -8.80
C THR A 43 -11.32 7.54 -8.19
N GLY A 44 -10.24 8.24 -7.80
CA GLY A 44 -10.33 9.56 -7.17
C GLY A 44 -11.04 9.53 -5.82
N TRP A 45 -11.01 8.40 -5.11
CA TRP A 45 -11.57 8.27 -3.76
C TRP A 45 -10.65 8.89 -2.71
N MET A 46 -9.34 8.86 -2.95
CA MET A 46 -8.36 9.66 -2.22
C MET A 46 -8.43 11.12 -2.69
N LYS A 47 -9.35 11.90 -2.13
CA LYS A 47 -9.36 13.36 -2.28
C LYS A 47 -8.87 14.02 -1.01
N ALA A 48 -7.82 14.83 -1.15
CA ALA A 48 -7.40 15.76 -0.11
C ALA A 48 -8.46 16.86 0.03
N GLU A 49 -9.52 16.60 0.79
CA GLU A 49 -10.58 17.59 1.05
C GLU A 49 -10.16 18.66 2.09
N LYS A 50 -9.00 18.48 2.74
CA LYS A 50 -8.41 19.43 3.70
C LYS A 50 -7.01 19.89 3.27
N GLU A 51 -6.51 20.97 3.88
CA GLU A 51 -5.11 21.40 3.75
C GLU A 51 -4.14 20.33 4.27
N ILE A 52 -3.88 19.31 3.44
CA ILE A 52 -2.88 18.30 3.74
C ILE A 52 -1.50 18.95 3.64
N ASN A 53 -0.69 18.78 4.68
CA ASN A 53 0.68 19.22 4.66
C ASN A 53 1.42 18.53 3.50
N ARG A 54 1.82 19.33 2.49
CA ARG A 54 2.49 18.85 1.27
C ARG A 54 3.74 18.02 1.56
N THR A 55 4.42 18.27 2.67
CA THR A 55 5.61 17.50 3.09
C THR A 55 5.23 16.08 3.48
N PHE A 56 4.16 15.90 4.25
CA PHE A 56 3.67 14.57 4.62
C PHE A 56 3.15 13.80 3.40
N LEU A 57 2.45 14.49 2.48
CA LEU A 57 2.00 13.87 1.23
C LEU A 57 3.18 13.35 0.41
N LYS A 58 4.23 14.17 0.24
CA LYS A 58 5.47 13.77 -0.44
C LYS A 58 6.13 12.58 0.26
N LEU A 59 6.17 12.56 1.59
CA LEU A 59 6.76 11.47 2.36
C LEU A 59 5.99 10.16 2.13
N HIS A 60 4.66 10.19 2.20
CA HIS A 60 3.85 9.01 1.90
C HIS A 60 4.06 8.52 0.48
N VAL A 61 4.00 9.41 -0.52
CA VAL A 61 4.26 9.03 -1.91
C VAL A 61 5.65 8.40 -2.07
N ALA A 62 6.68 8.97 -1.44
CA ALA A 62 8.02 8.42 -1.48
C ALA A 62 8.11 7.03 -0.84
N VAL A 63 7.55 6.84 0.36
CA VAL A 63 7.54 5.55 1.06
C VAL A 63 6.74 4.50 0.28
N THR A 64 5.58 4.86 -0.29
CA THR A 64 4.79 3.97 -1.15
C THR A 64 5.60 3.54 -2.37
N LEU A 65 6.27 4.47 -3.07
CA LEU A 65 7.11 4.12 -4.22
C LEU A 65 8.26 3.18 -3.83
N ILE A 66 8.92 3.42 -2.70
CA ILE A 66 9.97 2.55 -2.18
C ILE A 66 9.41 1.15 -1.89
N ALA A 67 8.23 1.05 -1.26
CA ALA A 67 7.58 -0.24 -1.02
C ALA A 67 7.38 -1.00 -2.33
N TYR A 68 6.90 -0.33 -3.38
CA TYR A 68 6.66 -0.98 -4.68
C TYR A 68 7.95 -1.35 -5.43
N VAL A 69 9.05 -0.61 -5.26
CA VAL A 69 10.37 -1.04 -5.76
C VAL A 69 10.79 -2.35 -5.08
N VAL A 70 10.62 -2.46 -3.76
CA VAL A 70 10.91 -3.69 -3.01
C VAL A 70 9.96 -4.81 -3.42
N PHE A 71 8.68 -4.52 -3.68
CA PHE A 71 7.71 -5.48 -4.19
C PHE A 71 8.14 -6.08 -5.54
N VAL A 72 8.59 -5.24 -6.49
CA VAL A 72 9.12 -5.70 -7.78
C VAL A 72 10.37 -6.55 -7.59
N ALA A 73 11.27 -6.14 -6.68
CA ALA A 73 12.44 -6.95 -6.33
C ALA A 73 12.05 -8.31 -5.74
N TRP A 74 11.00 -8.38 -4.92
CA TRP A 74 10.47 -9.62 -4.36
C TRP A 74 9.83 -10.51 -5.45
N LEU A 75 9.11 -9.94 -6.43
CA LEU A 75 8.57 -10.68 -7.57
C LEU A 75 9.66 -11.42 -8.37
N ILE A 76 10.82 -10.78 -8.54
CA ILE A 76 11.96 -11.34 -9.28
C ILE A 76 12.74 -12.33 -8.42
N LYS A 77 13.17 -11.92 -7.22
CA LYS A 77 14.06 -12.73 -6.35
C LYS A 77 13.34 -13.89 -5.67
N ARG A 78 12.02 -13.77 -5.45
CA ARG A 78 11.18 -14.75 -4.73
C ARG A 78 11.74 -15.17 -3.36
N ALA A 79 12.41 -14.24 -2.68
CA ALA A 79 12.98 -14.45 -1.36
C ALA A 79 12.04 -13.88 -0.28
N ALA A 80 11.69 -14.70 0.71
CA ALA A 80 10.74 -14.33 1.77
C ALA A 80 11.19 -13.08 2.55
N THR A 81 12.49 -12.93 2.79
CA THR A 81 13.07 -11.76 3.48
C THR A 81 12.73 -10.45 2.76
N VAL A 82 12.80 -10.43 1.43
CA VAL A 82 12.42 -9.26 0.62
C VAL A 82 10.91 -8.99 0.71
N GLY A 83 10.10 -10.04 0.80
CA GLY A 83 8.66 -9.94 1.03
C GLY A 83 8.31 -9.31 2.40
N PHE A 84 9.02 -9.71 3.47
CA PHE A 84 8.85 -9.09 4.78
C PHE A 84 9.28 -7.62 4.76
N THR A 85 10.40 -7.27 4.13
CA THR A 85 10.82 -5.88 3.95
C THR A 85 9.78 -5.06 3.18
N PHE A 86 9.19 -5.64 2.11
CA PHE A 86 8.06 -4.99 1.41
C PHE A 86 6.90 -4.71 2.37
N LEU A 87 6.49 -5.70 3.16
CA LEU A 87 5.36 -5.58 4.08
C LEU A 87 5.57 -4.48 5.12
N GLU A 88 6.78 -4.39 5.69
CA GLU A 88 7.14 -3.34 6.66
C GLU A 88 7.05 -1.94 6.04
N ILE A 89 7.64 -1.74 4.87
CA ILE A 89 7.64 -0.43 4.20
C ILE A 89 6.24 -0.06 3.71
N TRP A 90 5.48 -1.03 3.18
CA TRP A 90 4.09 -0.82 2.78
C TRP A 90 3.21 -0.43 3.98
N TRP A 91 3.37 -1.11 5.12
CA TRP A 91 2.61 -0.76 6.33
C TRP A 91 2.92 0.65 6.83
N LEU A 92 4.19 1.07 6.76
CA LEU A 92 4.57 2.46 7.06
C LEU A 92 3.86 3.45 6.14
N ALA A 93 3.76 3.15 4.84
CA ALA A 93 3.00 3.98 3.90
C ALA A 93 1.53 4.10 4.30
N VAL A 94 0.89 2.99 4.70
CA VAL A 94 -0.50 2.97 5.18
C VAL A 94 -0.68 3.84 6.42
N ILE A 95 0.21 3.73 7.42
CA ILE A 95 0.16 4.56 8.63
C ILE A 95 0.26 6.04 8.28
N PHE A 96 1.22 6.43 7.45
CA PHE A 96 1.31 7.81 6.98
C PHE A 96 0.03 8.26 6.29
N GLY A 97 -0.61 7.34 5.56
CA GLY A 97 -1.86 7.67 4.89
C GLY A 97 -3.02 7.93 5.84
N VAL A 98 -3.18 7.10 6.86
CA VAL A 98 -4.18 7.31 7.91
C VAL A 98 -3.92 8.61 8.68
N LEU A 99 -2.66 8.92 9.02
CA LEU A 99 -2.29 10.15 9.74
C LEU A 99 -2.62 11.43 8.95
N MET A 100 -2.61 11.36 7.62
CA MET A 100 -3.02 12.46 6.75
C MET A 100 -4.52 12.56 6.53
N ASN A 101 -5.30 11.69 7.17
CA ASN A 101 -6.75 11.72 7.17
C ASN A 101 -7.33 11.65 5.74
N TYR A 102 -6.69 10.85 4.89
CA TYR A 102 -7.23 10.47 3.59
C TYR A 102 -8.53 9.67 3.77
#